data_AF-A0A158D1C3-F1
#
_entry.id   AF-A0A158D1C3-F1
#
_cell.length_a   1.000
_cell.length_b   1.000
_cell.length_c   1.000
_cell.angle_alpha   90.00
_cell.angle_beta   90.00
_cell.angle_gamma   90.00
#
_symmetry.space_group_name_H-M   'P 1'
#
loop_
_entity.id
_entity.type
_entity.pdbx_description
1 polymer ?
#
loop_
_entity_poly.entity_id
_entity_poly.type
_entity_poly.pdbx_seq_one_letter_code
_entity_poly.pdbx_strand_id
1 'polypeptide(L)' 'MTVFVQFADSTEKRIVSVFGCEQDPSVWPNQGQVGDDDPRLEAFQNGLPDQFDVSSLLGGGGANEVLIGGYNPVSKRD' A
#
# COMPACT_ATOMS: atom_id res chain seq x y z
N MET A 1 -6.28 5.95 15.21
CA MET A 1 -6.27 6.81 14.00
C MET A 1 -6.85 6.02 12.84
N THR A 2 -7.42 6.66 11.81
CA THR A 2 -7.97 5.95 10.64
C THR A 2 -6.94 5.85 9.52
N VAL A 3 -6.79 4.65 8.95
CA VAL A 3 -5.87 4.33 7.85
C VAL A 3 -6.66 3.84 6.64
N PHE A 4 -6.36 4.37 5.45
CA PHE A 4 -6.97 3.92 4.19
C PHE A 4 -6.18 2.73 3.64
N VAL A 5 -6.88 1.66 3.25
CA VAL A 5 -6.25 0.41 2.83
C VAL A 5 -6.94 -0.19 1.61
N GLN A 6 -6.21 -1.06 0.92
CA GLN A 6 -6.78 -2.00 -0.04
C GLN A 6 -6.77 -3.41 0.52
N PHE A 7 -7.88 -4.13 0.38
CA PHE A 7 -7.98 -5.55 0.65
C PHE A 7 -7.73 -6.38 -0.61
N ALA A 8 -7.26 -7.61 -0.42
CA ALA A 8 -7.05 -8.54 -1.54
C ALA A 8 -8.33 -8.85 -2.33
N ASP A 9 -9.48 -8.83 -1.65
CA ASP A 9 -10.80 -9.13 -2.18
C ASP A 9 -11.89 -8.55 -1.26
N SER A 10 -13.15 -8.76 -1.63
CA SER A 10 -14.32 -8.26 -0.91
C SER A 10 -14.57 -8.94 0.45
N THR A 11 -13.76 -9.91 0.87
CA THR A 11 -13.88 -10.54 2.20
C THR A 11 -13.18 -9.73 3.30
N GLU A 12 -12.37 -8.75 2.90
CA GLU A 12 -11.66 -7.81 3.80
C GLU A 12 -10.72 -8.50 4.80
N LYS A 13 -10.26 -9.73 4.52
CA LYS A 13 -9.42 -10.49 5.47
C LYS A 13 -7.95 -10.14 5.44
N ARG A 14 -7.44 -9.62 4.31
CA ARG A 14 -6.02 -9.37 4.09
C ARG A 14 -5.80 -8.04 3.41
N ILE A 15 -5.03 -7.17 4.05
CA ILE A 15 -4.56 -5.90 3.48
C ILE A 15 -3.43 -6.19 2.50
N VAL A 16 -3.44 -5.49 1.35
CA VAL A 16 -2.41 -5.57 0.31
C VAL A 16 -1.79 -4.22 -0.03
N SER A 17 -2.41 -3.11 0.39
CA SER A 17 -1.85 -1.76 0.25
C SER A 17 -2.39 -0.82 1.33
N VAL A 18 -1.62 0.21 1.65
CA VAL A 18 -1.96 1.29 2.59
C VAL A 18 -1.79 2.63 1.89
N PHE A 19 -2.73 3.56 2.09
CA PHE A 19 -2.76 4.86 1.43
C PHE A 19 -2.89 6.00 2.44
N GLY A 20 -2.43 7.19 2.02
CA GLY A 20 -2.62 8.43 2.78
C GLY A 20 -4.01 9.06 2.65
N CYS A 21 -4.81 8.62 1.67
CA CYS A 21 -6.17 9.11 1.39
C CYS A 21 -6.99 8.05 0.64
N GLU A 22 -8.30 8.31 0.50
CA GLU A 22 -9.20 7.53 -0.34
C GLU A 22 -8.73 7.52 -1.81
N GLN A 23 -8.77 6.36 -2.46
CA GLN A 23 -8.36 6.18 -3.85
C GLN A 23 -9.56 5.98 -4.78
N ASP A 24 -9.37 6.16 -6.08
CA ASP A 24 -10.39 5.84 -7.08
C ASP A 24 -10.69 4.32 -7.08
N PRO A 25 -11.92 3.88 -6.75
CA PRO A 25 -12.28 2.46 -6.68
C PRO A 25 -12.26 1.75 -8.04
N SER A 26 -12.27 2.48 -9.16
CA SER A 26 -12.14 1.90 -10.50
C SER A 26 -10.71 1.43 -10.80
N VAL A 27 -9.71 2.03 -10.14
CA VAL A 27 -8.29 1.68 -10.26
C VAL A 27 -7.86 0.77 -9.12
N TRP A 28 -8.31 1.07 -7.90
CA TRP A 28 -7.99 0.36 -6.67
C TRP A 28 -9.26 -0.23 -6.05
N PRO A 29 -9.72 -1.42 -6.47
CA PRO A 29 -10.93 -2.03 -5.92
C PRO A 29 -10.69 -2.58 -4.51
N ASN A 30 -11.78 -2.91 -3.79
CA ASN A 30 -11.77 -3.48 -2.44
C ASN A 30 -11.08 -2.58 -1.40
N GLN A 31 -11.37 -1.28 -1.44
CA GLN A 31 -10.87 -0.33 -0.46
C GLN A 31 -11.64 -0.38 0.85
N GLY A 32 -11.00 0.03 1.92
CA GLY A 32 -11.65 0.25 3.20
C GLY A 32 -10.83 1.14 4.12
N GLN A 33 -11.37 1.34 5.32
CA GLN A 33 -10.73 2.10 6.38
C GLN A 33 -10.59 1.20 7.61
N VAL A 34 -9.42 1.19 8.22
CA VAL A 34 -9.12 0.42 9.43
C VAL A 34 -8.54 1.32 10.51
N GLY A 35 -8.61 0.85 11.75
CA GLY A 35 -7.90 1.46 12.87
C GLY A 35 -6.39 1.20 12.79
N ASP A 36 -5.61 2.02 13.49
CA ASP A 36 -4.18 1.80 13.72
C ASP A 36 -3.88 0.60 14.62
N ASP A 37 -4.89 0.13 15.36
CA ASP A 37 -4.88 -1.08 16.18
C ASP A 37 -5.44 -2.32 15.44
N ASP A 38 -5.74 -2.21 14.14
CA ASP A 38 -6.31 -3.33 13.39
C ASP A 38 -5.25 -4.45 13.20
N PRO A 39 -5.52 -5.69 13.64
CA PRO A 39 -4.56 -6.78 13.55
C PRO A 39 -4.19 -7.14 12.10
N ARG A 40 -5.04 -6.82 11.12
CA ARG A 40 -4.73 -7.01 9.69
C ARG A 40 -3.66 -6.03 9.22
N LEU A 41 -3.64 -4.82 9.80
CA LEU A 41 -2.65 -3.80 9.49
C LEU A 41 -1.28 -4.19 10.06
N GLU A 42 -1.26 -4.67 11.31
CA GLU A 42 -0.07 -5.22 11.94
C GLU A 42 0.50 -6.40 11.14
N ALA A 43 -0.36 -7.35 10.72
CA ALA A 43 0.04 -8.49 9.90
C ALA A 43 0.63 -8.06 8.53
N PHE A 44 0.08 -7.01 7.92
CA PHE A 44 0.62 -6.43 6.69
C PHE A 44 2.02 -5.85 6.91
N GLN A 45 2.21 -5.05 7.97
CA GLN A 45 3.49 -4.42 8.30
C GLN A 45 4.58 -5.45 8.65
N ASN A 46 4.24 -6.46 9.45
CA ASN A 46 5.15 -7.55 9.82
C ASN A 46 5.52 -8.48 8.65
N GLY A 47 4.71 -8.47 7.58
CA GLY A 47 4.96 -9.24 6.37
C GLY A 47 5.88 -8.54 5.36
N LEU A 48 6.22 -7.27 5.59
CA LEU A 48 7.16 -6.53 4.73
C LEU A 48 8.60 -7.01 5.04
N PRO A 49 9.44 -7.24 4.02
CA PRO A 49 10.84 -7.57 4.26
C PRO A 49 11.52 -6.44 5.04
N ASP A 50 12.41 -6.80 5.99
CA ASP A 50 13.17 -5.90 6.89
C ASP A 50 13.96 -4.77 6.20
N GLN A 51 13.97 -4.69 4.87
CA GLN A 51 14.77 -3.74 4.08
C GLN A 51 14.15 -2.35 3.94
N PHE A 52 13.15 -1.99 4.74
CA PHE A 52 12.70 -0.60 4.86
C PHE A 52 13.33 0.08 6.08
N ASP A 53 14.60 0.45 5.95
CA ASP A 53 15.10 1.59 6.72
C ASP A 53 14.47 2.87 6.14
N VAL A 54 13.31 3.25 6.67
CA VAL A 54 12.57 4.46 6.31
C VAL A 54 13.33 5.75 6.65
N SER A 55 14.47 5.67 7.34
CA SER A 55 15.36 6.82 7.59
C SER A 55 15.90 7.42 6.29
N SER A 56 15.96 6.65 5.19
CA SER A 56 16.35 7.16 3.87
C SER A 56 15.22 7.85 3.09
N LEU A 57 13.95 7.61 3.45
CA LEU A 57 12.79 8.17 2.73
C LEU A 57 12.47 9.63 3.10
N LEU A 58 13.05 10.15 4.18
CA LEU A 58 12.87 11.54 4.62
C LEU A 58 14.09 12.43 4.35
N GLY A 59 15.11 11.93 3.64
CA GLY A 59 16.39 12.60 3.47
C GLY A 59 16.99 12.46 2.08
N GLY A 60 16.47 13.20 1.11
CA GLY A 60 17.23 13.56 -0.10
C GLY A 60 16.63 13.03 -1.40
N GLY A 61 16.40 13.96 -2.31
CA GLY A 61 15.76 13.73 -3.60
C GLY A 61 16.45 12.68 -4.45
N GLY A 62 15.64 11.88 -5.13
CA GLY A 62 16.10 10.91 -6.12
C GLY A 62 14.96 10.00 -6.49
N ALA A 63 14.35 10.27 -7.64
CA ALA A 63 13.26 9.47 -8.20
C ALA A 63 13.69 8.00 -8.28
N ASN A 64 13.08 7.12 -7.49
CA ASN A 64 13.10 5.68 -7.72
C ASN A 64 11.73 5.13 -7.31
N GLU A 65 10.92 4.87 -8.32
CA GLU A 65 9.66 4.13 -8.24
C GLU A 65 9.92 2.78 -7.56
N VAL A 66 9.49 2.61 -6.31
CA VAL A 66 9.49 1.29 -5.66
C VAL A 66 8.18 0.61 -6.06
N LEU A 67 8.26 -0.22 -7.10
CA LEU A 67 7.17 -1.11 -7.52
C LEU A 67 6.98 -2.20 -6.46
N ILE A 68 6.19 -1.90 -5.42
CA ILE A 68 5.66 -2.93 -4.52
C ILE A 68 4.57 -3.69 -5.29
N GLY A 69 4.99 -4.79 -5.90
CA GLY A 69 4.16 -5.92 -6.35
C GLY A 69 2.78 -5.59 -6.92
N GLY A 70 2.71 -5.25 -8.21
CA GLY A 70 1.50 -5.53 -9.00
C GLY A 70 1.16 -4.56 -10.13
N TYR A 71 1.66 -3.33 -10.12
CA TYR A 71 1.38 -2.39 -11.21
C TYR A 71 2.62 -2.17 -12.07
N ASN A 72 2.73 -2.90 -13.18
CA ASN A 72 3.51 -2.43 -14.31
C ASN A 72 2.51 -1.69 -15.21
N PRO A 73 2.40 -0.35 -15.17
CA PRO A 73 1.75 0.34 -16.26
C PRO A 73 2.69 0.16 -17.44
N VAL A 74 2.51 -0.93 -18.20
CA VAL A 74 3.17 -1.13 -19.48
C VAL A 74 2.76 0.07 -20.31
N SER A 75 3.64 1.07 -20.28
CA SER A 75 3.70 2.17 -21.21
C SER A 75 3.87 1.55 -22.58
N LYS A 76 2.75 1.21 -23.23
CA LYS A 76 2.70 1.27 -24.69
C LYS A 76 2.82 2.75 -25.04
N ARG A 77 4.06 3.20 -25.21
CA ARG A 77 4.37 4.29 -26.12
C ARG A 77 4.96 3.64 -27.37
N ASP A 78 4.47 4.14 -28.49
CA ASP A 78 4.53 3.62 -29.85
C ASP A 78 5.93 3.31 -30.39
#